data_AF-A0A957ZL46-F1
#
_entry.id   AF-A0A957ZL46-F1
#
_cell.length_a   1.000
_cell.length_b   1.000
_cell.length_c   1.000
_cell.angle_alpha   90.00
_cell.angle_beta   90.00
_cell.angle_gamma   90.00
#
_symmetry.space_group_name_H-M   'P 1'
#
loop_
_entity.id
_entity.type
_entity.pdbx_description
1 polymer ?
#
loop_
_entity_poly.entity_id
_entity_poly.type
_entity_poly.pdbx_seq_one_letter_code
_entity_poly.pdbx_strand_id
1 'polypeptide(L)'
;MADRRVIELVEYKPVELPVGELPMKAAALLHDRYSKHVHIERVFWDGGDRWRLANLGWVGYIPLDETLAIALMPKTSIGRLFEMLEVAYDLSIFEQGNDLYEVAGVDDLYERLAGELARRVLLRLRRGIYRSYVAQEEQSRYVRGRLDVRRQMAQPWRVDPHCHFEEHTADLEENQLLLWALQQILRSGLCHEERALPSVRKAYHALLGVTTPTPLSAQACRNRLYNRLNQDYEPLHA
;
A
#
# COMPACT_ATOMS: atom_id res chain seq x y z
N MET A 1 -13.61 -24.57 12.83
CA MET A 1 -13.45 -24.31 11.38
C MET A 1 -13.06 -25.63 10.75
N ALA A 2 -13.89 -26.17 9.87
CA ALA A 2 -13.62 -27.47 9.24
C ALA A 2 -12.31 -27.40 8.44
N ASP A 3 -11.46 -28.40 8.62
CA ASP A 3 -10.21 -28.54 7.88
C ASP A 3 -10.53 -28.75 6.40
N ARG A 4 -10.30 -27.73 5.57
CA ARG A 4 -10.57 -27.78 4.14
C ARG A 4 -9.37 -28.37 3.44
N ARG A 5 -9.57 -29.42 2.67
CA ARG A 5 -8.55 -29.99 1.79
C ARG A 5 -8.19 -28.97 0.71
N VAL A 6 -6.92 -28.65 0.57
CA VAL A 6 -6.41 -27.72 -0.44
C VAL A 6 -5.56 -28.48 -1.46
N ILE A 7 -5.88 -28.30 -2.74
CA ILE A 7 -5.07 -28.78 -3.87
C ILE A 7 -4.20 -27.61 -4.35
N GLU A 8 -2.89 -27.79 -4.31
CA GLU A 8 -1.94 -26.78 -4.76
C GLU A 8 -1.61 -26.96 -6.25
N LEU A 9 -1.82 -25.92 -7.05
CA LEU A 9 -1.44 -25.87 -8.46
C LEU A 9 -0.36 -24.80 -8.66
N VAL A 10 0.87 -25.27 -8.92
CA VAL A 10 1.97 -24.38 -9.30
C VAL A 10 1.78 -23.91 -10.74
N GLU A 11 2.05 -22.63 -10.98
CA GLU A 11 1.96 -21.99 -12.29
C GLU A 11 2.58 -22.85 -13.40
N TYR A 12 1.82 -23.08 -14.48
CA TYR A 12 2.17 -23.90 -15.65
C TYR A 12 2.75 -25.30 -15.37
N LYS A 13 2.57 -25.84 -14.15
CA LYS A 13 2.96 -27.21 -13.81
C LYS A 13 1.69 -28.08 -13.74
N PRO A 14 1.45 -28.97 -14.71
CA PRO A 14 0.26 -29.80 -14.70
C PRO A 14 0.31 -30.79 -13.53
N VAL A 15 -0.83 -30.96 -12.87
CA VAL A 15 -1.05 -31.93 -11.80
C VAL A 15 -2.13 -32.90 -12.25
N GLU A 16 -1.89 -34.19 -12.07
CA GLU A 16 -2.86 -35.23 -12.36
C GLU A 16 -3.47 -35.74 -11.07
N LEU A 17 -4.80 -35.76 -11.01
CA LEU A 17 -5.59 -36.21 -9.87
C LEU A 17 -6.51 -37.34 -10.28
N PRO A 18 -6.70 -38.38 -9.44
CA PRO A 18 -7.77 -39.35 -9.62
C PRO A 18 -9.15 -38.66 -9.65
N VAL A 19 -10.09 -39.17 -10.45
CA VAL A 19 -11.46 -38.61 -10.52
C VAL A 19 -12.17 -38.59 -9.16
N GLY A 20 -11.82 -39.50 -8.25
CA GLY A 20 -12.36 -39.51 -6.88
C GLY A 20 -11.91 -38.33 -6.01
N GLU A 21 -10.82 -37.65 -6.36
CA GLU A 21 -10.27 -36.54 -5.58
C GLU A 21 -10.82 -35.17 -5.99
N LEU A 22 -11.38 -35.07 -7.20
CA LEU A 22 -12.04 -33.87 -7.69
C LEU A 22 -13.46 -34.24 -8.17
N PRO A 23 -14.49 -33.98 -7.34
CA PRO A 23 -15.88 -34.27 -7.70
C PRO A 23 -16.27 -33.63 -9.02
N MET A 24 -17.11 -34.31 -9.81
CA MET A 24 -17.53 -33.81 -11.14
C MET A 24 -18.12 -32.40 -11.10
N LYS A 25 -18.85 -32.05 -10.02
CA LYS A 25 -19.39 -30.71 -9.81
C LYS A 25 -18.30 -29.64 -9.66
N ALA A 26 -17.21 -29.97 -8.97
CA ALA A 26 -16.06 -29.08 -8.81
C ALA A 26 -15.28 -28.92 -10.12
N ALA A 27 -15.11 -30.01 -10.87
CA ALA A 27 -14.53 -29.99 -12.22
C ALA A 27 -15.34 -29.11 -13.19
N ALA A 28 -16.67 -29.25 -13.19
CA ALA A 28 -17.56 -28.41 -13.97
C ALA A 28 -17.46 -26.93 -13.57
N LEU A 29 -17.43 -26.61 -12.28
CA LEU A 29 -17.24 -25.24 -11.80
C LEU A 29 -15.93 -24.61 -12.30
N LEU A 30 -14.83 -25.39 -12.27
CA LEU A 30 -13.53 -24.93 -12.78
C LEU A 30 -13.59 -24.64 -14.28
N HIS A 31 -14.20 -25.54 -15.05
CA HIS A 31 -14.36 -25.37 -16.48
C HIS A 31 -15.23 -24.15 -16.83
N ASP A 32 -16.40 -24.03 -16.19
CA ASP A 32 -17.39 -23.02 -16.54
C ASP A 32 -17.00 -21.62 -16.06
N ARG A 33 -16.45 -21.50 -14.85
CA ARG A 33 -16.20 -20.20 -14.20
C ARG A 33 -14.74 -19.79 -14.16
N TYR A 34 -13.81 -20.75 -14.14
CA TYR A 34 -12.39 -20.48 -13.93
C TYR A 34 -11.48 -20.96 -15.08
N SER A 35 -12.03 -21.24 -16.26
CA SER A 35 -11.26 -21.68 -17.45
C SER A 35 -10.13 -20.73 -17.87
N LYS A 36 -10.23 -19.44 -17.55
CA LYS A 36 -9.15 -18.45 -17.77
C LYS A 36 -7.98 -18.57 -16.78
N HIS A 37 -8.20 -19.23 -15.65
CA HIS A 37 -7.24 -19.35 -14.54
C HIS A 37 -6.66 -20.76 -14.45
N VAL A 38 -7.50 -21.78 -14.65
CA VAL A 38 -7.14 -23.19 -14.54
C VAL A 38 -7.63 -23.92 -15.78
N HIS A 39 -6.70 -24.55 -16.49
CA HIS A 39 -7.03 -25.51 -17.52
C HIS A 39 -7.35 -26.86 -16.87
N ILE A 40 -8.45 -27.48 -17.28
CA ILE A 40 -8.87 -28.80 -16.83
C ILE A 40 -9.20 -29.67 -18.03
N GLU A 41 -8.58 -30.85 -18.09
CA GLU A 41 -8.89 -31.88 -19.07
C GLU A 41 -8.99 -33.25 -18.40
N ARG A 42 -9.76 -34.16 -18.99
CA ARG A 42 -9.81 -35.55 -18.54
C ARG A 42 -8.82 -36.36 -19.37
N VAL A 43 -7.95 -37.10 -18.69
CA VAL A 43 -6.92 -37.93 -19.31
C VAL A 43 -7.08 -39.38 -18.89
N PHE A 44 -6.79 -40.30 -19.80
CA PHE A 44 -6.89 -41.73 -19.59
C PHE A 44 -5.51 -42.36 -19.82
N TRP A 45 -4.95 -43.00 -18.79
CA TRP A 45 -3.65 -43.66 -18.88
C TRP A 45 -3.56 -44.86 -17.92
N ASP A 46 -3.11 -46.02 -18.44
CA ASP A 46 -2.77 -47.31 -17.79
C ASP A 46 -3.05 -47.41 -16.26
N GLY A 47 -4.32 -47.31 -15.86
CA GLY A 47 -4.69 -47.28 -14.43
C GLY A 47 -5.99 -46.55 -14.06
N GLY A 48 -6.66 -45.88 -15.01
CA GLY A 48 -8.01 -45.34 -14.83
C GLY A 48 -8.17 -43.87 -15.26
N ASP A 49 -9.38 -43.34 -15.10
CA ASP A 49 -9.69 -41.94 -15.41
C ASP A 49 -9.03 -40.98 -14.41
N ARG A 50 -8.41 -39.93 -14.94
CA ARG A 50 -7.79 -38.85 -14.16
C ARG A 50 -8.17 -37.48 -14.70
N TRP A 51 -8.12 -36.48 -13.83
CA TRP A 51 -8.13 -35.07 -14.21
C TRP A 51 -6.70 -34.57 -14.34
N ARG A 52 -6.41 -33.85 -15.40
CA ARG A 52 -5.20 -33.02 -15.49
C ARG A 52 -5.60 -31.56 -15.33
N LEU A 53 -4.99 -30.93 -14.34
CA LEU A 53 -5.19 -29.52 -14.00
C LEU A 53 -3.90 -28.75 -14.25
N ALA A 54 -3.98 -27.56 -14.81
CA ALA A 54 -2.84 -26.66 -14.93
C ALA A 54 -3.23 -25.21 -14.62
N ASN A 55 -2.46 -24.56 -13.74
CA ASN A 55 -2.58 -23.13 -13.48
C ASN A 55 -2.02 -22.33 -14.67
N LEU A 56 -2.78 -21.36 -15.18
CA LEU A 56 -2.48 -20.57 -16.38
C LEU A 56 -1.79 -19.22 -16.08
N GLY A 57 -1.06 -19.09 -14.98
CA GLY A 57 -0.34 -17.84 -14.67
C GLY A 57 -0.92 -17.03 -13.51
N TRP A 58 -1.81 -17.59 -12.71
CA TRP A 58 -2.54 -16.86 -11.67
C TRP A 58 -2.08 -17.26 -10.27
N VAL A 59 -2.22 -16.34 -9.32
CA VAL A 59 -1.98 -16.58 -7.88
C VAL A 59 -3.26 -16.28 -7.12
N GLY A 60 -3.67 -17.15 -6.21
CA GLY A 60 -4.90 -16.95 -5.44
C GLY A 60 -5.52 -18.24 -4.89
N TYR A 61 -6.75 -18.13 -4.41
CA TYR A 61 -7.48 -19.22 -3.77
C TYR A 61 -8.88 -19.35 -4.37
N ILE A 62 -9.22 -20.55 -4.85
CA ILE A 62 -10.50 -20.88 -5.46
C ILE A 62 -11.24 -21.85 -4.53
N PRO A 63 -12.27 -21.41 -3.79
CA PRO A 63 -13.12 -22.32 -3.05
C PRO A 63 -14.02 -23.09 -4.04
N LEU A 64 -13.94 -24.42 -4.02
CA LEU A 64 -14.76 -25.27 -4.88
C LEU A 64 -16.05 -25.68 -4.16
N ASP A 65 -15.93 -26.05 -2.88
CA ASP A 65 -17.05 -26.32 -1.98
C ASP A 65 -16.66 -26.06 -0.51
N GLU A 66 -17.44 -26.59 0.44
CA GLU A 66 -17.20 -26.39 1.87
C GLU A 66 -15.97 -27.13 2.41
N THR A 67 -15.48 -28.16 1.70
CA THR A 67 -14.41 -29.07 2.14
C THR A 67 -13.20 -29.08 1.20
N LEU A 68 -13.30 -28.53 -0.01
CA LEU A 68 -12.29 -28.56 -1.05
C LEU A 68 -12.03 -27.16 -1.65
N ALA A 69 -10.75 -26.85 -1.83
CA ALA A 69 -10.32 -25.65 -2.51
C ALA A 69 -9.06 -25.89 -3.34
N ILE A 70 -8.79 -24.98 -4.28
CA ILE A 70 -7.54 -24.93 -5.04
C ILE A 70 -6.76 -23.68 -4.65
N ALA A 71 -5.50 -23.88 -4.27
CA ALA A 71 -4.52 -22.80 -4.12
C ALA A 71 -3.67 -22.71 -5.39
N LEU A 72 -3.69 -21.54 -6.03
CA LEU A 72 -2.86 -21.23 -7.19
C LEU A 72 -1.57 -20.59 -6.70
N MET A 73 -0.46 -21.29 -6.88
CA MET A 73 0.84 -20.91 -6.36
C MET A 73 1.74 -20.37 -7.48
N PRO A 74 2.50 -19.28 -7.24
CA PRO A 74 3.50 -18.81 -8.20
C PRO A 74 4.62 -19.85 -8.37
N LYS A 75 5.29 -19.83 -9.53
CA LYS A 75 6.55 -20.58 -9.73
C LYS A 75 7.67 -20.08 -8.82
N THR A 76 7.61 -18.80 -8.47
CA THR A 76 8.67 -18.07 -7.78
C THR A 76 8.32 -17.91 -6.30
N SER A 77 9.33 -17.92 -5.42
CA SER A 77 9.12 -17.61 -4.01
C SER A 77 8.62 -16.18 -3.83
N ILE A 78 7.90 -15.94 -2.74
CA ILE A 78 7.41 -14.61 -2.35
C ILE A 78 8.56 -13.60 -2.24
N GLY A 79 9.72 -14.02 -1.72
CA GLY A 79 10.93 -13.19 -1.68
C GLY A 79 11.36 -12.66 -3.06
N ARG A 80 11.41 -13.51 -4.08
CA ARG A 80 11.79 -13.07 -5.44
C ARG A 80 10.75 -12.15 -6.08
N LEU A 81 9.46 -12.32 -5.78
CA LEU A 81 8.44 -11.38 -6.24
C LEU A 81 8.71 -9.98 -5.66
N PHE A 82 9.17 -9.91 -4.43
CA PHE A 82 9.48 -8.65 -3.77
C PHE A 82 10.81 -8.05 -4.24
N GLU A 83 11.82 -8.85 -4.56
CA GLU A 83 13.04 -8.39 -5.27
C GLU A 83 12.66 -7.74 -6.62
N MET A 84 11.73 -8.34 -7.36
CA MET A 84 11.25 -7.75 -8.62
C MET A 84 10.53 -6.42 -8.39
N LEU A 85 9.73 -6.29 -7.33
CA LEU A 85 9.08 -5.03 -6.96
C LEU A 85 10.11 -3.97 -6.55
N GLU A 86 11.16 -4.36 -5.84
CA GLU A 86 12.23 -3.46 -5.46
C GLU A 86 12.88 -2.82 -6.69
N VAL A 87 13.23 -3.64 -7.68
CA VAL A 87 13.80 -3.16 -8.94
C VAL A 87 12.80 -2.32 -9.73
N ALA A 88 11.53 -2.73 -9.80
CA ALA A 88 10.51 -2.04 -10.59
C ALA A 88 10.14 -0.65 -10.04
N TYR A 89 10.20 -0.48 -8.72
CA TYR A 89 9.77 0.74 -8.02
C TYR A 89 10.92 1.49 -7.33
N ASP A 90 12.18 1.13 -7.62
CA ASP A 90 13.39 1.70 -6.99
C ASP A 90 13.25 1.78 -5.46
N LEU A 91 12.89 0.64 -4.86
CA LEU A 91 12.75 0.52 -3.41
C LEU A 91 14.11 0.11 -2.82
N SER A 92 14.32 0.32 -1.53
CA SER A 92 15.53 -0.13 -0.82
C SER A 92 15.10 -0.99 0.37
N ILE A 93 14.34 -2.03 0.07
CA ILE A 93 13.66 -2.92 1.02
C ILE A 93 14.57 -4.10 1.40
N PHE A 94 15.47 -4.48 0.49
CA PHE A 94 16.44 -5.54 0.68
C PHE A 94 17.84 -4.93 0.85
N GLU A 95 18.60 -5.42 1.83
CA GLU A 95 19.99 -5.01 2.00
C GLU A 95 20.87 -5.74 0.99
N GLN A 96 21.68 -4.98 0.22
CA GLN A 96 22.68 -5.56 -0.65
C GLN A 96 23.69 -6.38 0.17
N GLY A 97 23.75 -7.69 -0.07
CA GLY A 97 24.72 -8.61 0.54
C GLY A 97 24.19 -9.47 1.68
N ASN A 98 22.89 -9.44 1.98
CA ASN A 98 22.27 -10.32 2.96
C ASN A 98 21.45 -11.41 2.25
N ASP A 99 22.16 -12.42 1.72
CA ASP A 99 21.63 -13.59 0.97
C ASP A 99 20.68 -14.51 1.79
N LEU A 100 20.32 -14.13 3.02
CA LEU A 100 19.72 -15.03 4.02
C LEU A 100 18.41 -14.54 4.64
N TYR A 101 17.74 -13.54 4.06
CA TYR A 101 16.45 -13.10 4.57
C TYR A 101 15.33 -13.50 3.61
N GLU A 102 14.86 -14.74 3.78
CA GLU A 102 13.58 -15.15 3.22
C GLU A 102 12.49 -14.27 3.82
N VAL A 103 11.86 -13.45 2.97
CA VAL A 103 10.59 -12.83 3.33
C VAL A 103 9.58 -13.95 3.49
N ALA A 104 9.33 -14.34 4.74
CA ALA A 104 8.51 -15.48 5.09
C ALA A 104 7.02 -15.27 4.72
N GLY A 105 6.60 -14.02 4.50
CA GLY A 105 5.22 -13.69 4.14
C GLY A 105 4.98 -12.19 3.91
N VAL A 106 3.72 -11.85 3.65
CA VAL A 106 3.27 -10.49 3.33
C VAL A 106 3.52 -9.51 4.49
N ASP A 107 3.43 -9.96 5.73
CA ASP A 107 3.64 -9.12 6.91
C ASP A 107 5.08 -8.60 7.01
N ASP A 108 6.07 -9.44 6.65
CA ASP A 108 7.48 -9.03 6.65
C ASP A 108 7.78 -8.01 5.55
N LEU A 109 7.14 -8.13 4.37
CA LEU A 109 7.20 -7.07 3.35
C LEU A 109 6.58 -5.77 3.85
N TYR A 110 5.38 -5.85 4.44
CA TYR A 110 4.70 -4.68 4.95
C TYR A 110 5.58 -3.92 5.97
N GLU A 111 6.20 -4.67 6.88
CA GLU A 111 7.11 -4.11 7.86
C GLU A 111 8.31 -3.40 7.22
N ARG A 112 8.88 -3.97 6.15
CA ARG A 112 9.98 -3.35 5.42
C ARG A 112 9.56 -2.10 4.65
N LEU A 113 8.41 -2.15 3.97
CA LEU A 113 7.84 -0.97 3.30
C LEU A 113 7.60 0.17 4.30
N ALA A 114 7.07 -0.15 5.48
CA ALA A 114 6.90 0.82 6.56
C ALA A 114 8.24 1.40 7.03
N GLY A 115 9.28 0.56 7.17
CA GLY A 115 10.63 0.99 7.49
C GLY A 115 11.23 1.93 6.44
N GLU A 116 11.09 1.58 5.16
CA GLU A 116 11.60 2.38 4.05
C GLU A 116 10.87 3.72 3.92
N LEU A 117 9.53 3.73 4.05
CA LEU A 117 8.75 4.97 4.11
C LEU A 117 9.23 5.86 5.26
N ALA A 118 9.39 5.31 6.46
CA ALA A 118 9.88 6.06 7.62
C ALA A 118 11.28 6.64 7.38
N ARG A 119 12.19 5.86 6.77
CA ARG A 119 13.54 6.32 6.40
C ARG A 119 13.49 7.49 5.41
N ARG A 120 12.70 7.37 4.33
CA ARG A 120 12.55 8.42 3.32
C ARG A 120 11.91 9.69 3.91
N VAL A 121 10.90 9.55 4.75
CA VAL A 121 10.29 10.67 5.48
C VAL A 121 11.32 11.39 6.37
N LEU A 122 12.10 10.65 7.15
CA LEU A 122 13.14 11.23 8.02
C LEU A 122 14.27 11.89 7.22
N LEU A 123 14.59 11.36 6.04
CA LEU A 123 15.53 12.00 5.11
C LEU A 123 14.93 13.29 4.55
N ARG A 124 13.66 13.31 4.18
CA ARG A 124 12.98 14.50 3.67
C ARG A 124 12.91 15.60 4.72
N LEU A 125 12.53 15.27 5.96
CA LEU A 125 12.53 16.19 7.08
C LEU A 125 13.90 16.84 7.30
N ARG A 126 14.99 16.07 7.16
CA ARG A 126 16.37 16.60 7.26
C ARG A 126 16.73 17.56 6.12
N ARG A 127 16.17 17.37 4.92
CA ARG A 127 16.39 18.25 3.76
C ARG A 127 15.45 19.46 3.74
N GLY A 128 14.45 19.48 4.60
CA GLY A 128 13.38 20.47 4.61
C GLY A 128 12.09 19.88 4.05
N ILE A 129 11.01 20.02 4.82
CA ILE A 129 9.68 19.60 4.37
C ILE A 129 9.14 20.56 3.31
N TYR A 130 8.32 20.07 2.40
CA TYR A 130 7.64 20.92 1.43
C TYR A 130 6.71 21.90 2.13
N ARG A 131 6.79 23.16 1.73
CA ARG A 131 5.97 24.27 2.21
C ARG A 131 5.49 25.08 1.02
N SER A 132 4.32 25.69 1.18
CA SER A 132 3.70 26.51 0.15
C SER A 132 2.97 27.67 0.81
N TYR A 133 2.76 28.72 0.02
CA TYR A 133 1.97 29.87 0.40
C TYR A 133 0.49 29.56 0.20
N VAL A 134 -0.28 29.58 1.30
CA VAL A 134 -1.73 29.38 1.29
C VAL A 134 -2.38 30.71 1.67
N ALA A 135 -3.35 31.15 0.85
CA ALA A 135 -4.10 32.37 1.13
C ALA A 135 -4.98 32.17 2.37
N GLN A 136 -4.88 33.12 3.31
CA GLN A 136 -5.63 33.10 4.55
C GLN A 136 -6.32 34.45 4.75
N GLU A 137 -7.57 34.37 5.21
CA GLU A 137 -8.35 35.53 5.67
C GLU A 137 -8.51 35.42 7.19
N GLU A 138 -8.03 36.42 7.93
CA GLU A 138 -8.10 36.42 9.38
C GLU A 138 -8.59 37.79 9.89
N GLN A 139 -9.41 37.77 10.93
CA GLN A 139 -9.68 38.95 11.73
C GLN A 139 -8.77 38.90 12.96
N SER A 140 -7.78 39.79 13.01
CA SER A 140 -6.72 39.76 14.03
C SER A 140 -6.55 41.12 14.68
N ARG A 141 -6.03 41.16 15.90
CA ARG A 141 -5.75 42.41 16.63
C ARG A 141 -4.67 43.27 15.96
N TYR A 142 -3.88 42.65 15.09
CA TYR A 142 -2.77 43.28 14.39
C TYR A 142 -2.98 43.17 12.88
N VAL A 143 -2.51 44.16 12.13
CA VAL A 143 -2.56 44.12 10.66
C VAL A 143 -1.43 43.22 10.15
N ARG A 144 -1.79 42.17 9.41
CA ARG A 144 -0.85 41.25 8.75
C ARG A 144 -1.22 41.12 7.27
N GLY A 145 -0.28 41.42 6.37
CA GLY A 145 -0.54 41.41 4.93
C GLY A 145 -1.43 42.57 4.48
N ARG A 146 -2.48 42.28 3.70
CA ARG A 146 -3.34 43.29 3.08
C ARG A 146 -4.66 43.45 3.84
N LEU A 147 -4.93 44.66 4.30
CA LEU A 147 -6.21 45.01 4.93
C LEU A 147 -7.37 44.95 3.93
N ASP A 148 -8.47 44.32 4.30
CA ASP A 148 -9.74 44.41 3.57
C ASP A 148 -10.47 45.71 3.92
N VAL A 149 -10.08 46.78 3.24
CA VAL A 149 -10.64 48.12 3.46
C VAL A 149 -12.15 48.14 3.22
N ARG A 150 -12.64 47.41 2.20
CA ARG A 150 -14.08 47.38 1.88
C ARG A 150 -14.88 46.76 3.02
N ARG A 151 -14.43 45.62 3.54
CA ARG A 151 -15.08 44.93 4.66
C ARG A 151 -14.99 45.75 5.95
N GLN A 152 -13.87 46.43 6.18
CA GLN A 152 -13.68 47.30 7.35
C GLN A 152 -14.61 48.53 7.30
N MET A 153 -14.77 49.15 6.12
CA MET A 153 -15.67 50.30 5.95
C MET A 153 -17.15 49.93 6.07
N ALA A 154 -17.52 48.68 5.74
CA ALA A 154 -18.88 48.19 5.95
C ALA A 154 -19.21 47.93 7.43
N GLN A 155 -18.19 47.69 8.27
CA GLN A 155 -18.36 47.38 9.70
C GLN A 155 -17.39 48.18 10.58
N PRO A 156 -17.46 49.52 10.58
CA PRO A 156 -16.47 50.39 11.23
C PRO A 156 -16.43 50.28 12.75
N TRP A 157 -17.47 49.70 13.37
CA TRP A 157 -17.49 49.41 14.82
C TRP A 157 -16.68 48.16 15.21
N ARG A 158 -16.22 47.35 14.26
CA ARG A 158 -15.31 46.23 14.55
C ARG A 158 -13.88 46.74 14.72
N VAL A 159 -13.34 46.59 15.92
CA VAL A 159 -12.00 47.08 16.28
C VAL A 159 -10.90 46.24 15.63
N ASP A 160 -11.11 44.92 15.52
CA ASP A 160 -10.11 44.02 14.95
C ASP A 160 -10.12 44.07 13.41
N PRO A 161 -9.01 44.45 12.75
CA PRO A 161 -8.92 44.52 11.30
C PRO A 161 -9.07 43.15 10.62
N HIS A 162 -9.79 43.13 9.50
CA HIS A 162 -9.84 41.96 8.63
C HIS A 162 -8.73 42.01 7.57
N CYS A 163 -7.88 41.00 7.53
CA CYS A 163 -6.69 40.98 6.68
C CYS A 163 -6.62 39.72 5.82
N HIS A 164 -6.07 39.89 4.62
CA HIS A 164 -5.71 38.84 3.67
C HIS A 164 -4.19 38.71 3.62
N PHE A 165 -3.65 37.54 3.90
CA PHE A 165 -2.22 37.27 3.78
C PHE A 165 -1.94 35.88 3.27
N GLU A 166 -0.71 35.66 2.82
CA GLU A 166 -0.25 34.33 2.41
C GLU A 166 0.57 33.73 3.55
N GLU A 167 0.11 32.61 4.09
CA GLU A 167 0.84 31.87 5.12
C GLU A 167 1.74 30.82 4.47
N HIS A 168 3.03 30.87 4.79
CA HIS A 168 3.99 29.86 4.36
C HIS A 168 3.93 28.65 5.30
N THR A 169 3.05 27.71 4.99
CA THR A 169 2.73 26.56 5.85
C THR A 169 3.27 25.24 5.30
N ALA A 170 3.58 24.32 6.21
CA ALA A 170 3.86 22.92 5.90
C ALA A 170 2.61 22.03 6.06
N ASP A 171 1.49 22.60 6.54
CA ASP A 171 0.25 21.88 6.72
C ASP A 171 -0.50 21.75 5.39
N LEU A 172 0.06 20.92 4.52
CA LEU A 172 -0.38 20.69 3.14
C LEU A 172 -0.71 19.21 2.96
N GLU A 173 -1.59 18.92 2.01
CA GLU A 173 -2.04 17.55 1.71
C GLU A 173 -0.86 16.59 1.48
N GLU A 174 0.23 17.04 0.85
CA GLU A 174 1.43 16.23 0.61
C GLU A 174 2.04 15.67 1.90
N ASN A 175 2.06 16.48 2.96
CA ASN A 175 2.65 16.13 4.25
C ASN A 175 1.64 15.42 5.15
N GLN A 176 0.37 15.85 5.09
CA GLN A 176 -0.73 15.22 5.81
C GLN A 176 -0.91 13.76 5.40
N LEU A 177 -0.77 13.46 4.11
CA LEU A 177 -0.86 12.10 3.58
C LEU A 177 0.19 11.16 4.18
N LEU A 178 1.43 11.65 4.32
CA LEU A 178 2.52 10.91 4.95
C LEU A 178 2.27 10.69 6.44
N LEU A 179 1.82 11.73 7.14
CA LEU A 179 1.48 11.63 8.56
C LEU A 179 0.35 10.63 8.79
N TRP A 180 -0.68 10.67 7.94
CA TRP A 180 -1.81 9.75 8.01
C TRP A 180 -1.41 8.30 7.71
N ALA A 181 -0.58 8.08 6.68
CA ALA A 181 -0.06 6.76 6.35
C ALA A 181 0.73 6.15 7.52
N LEU A 182 1.65 6.92 8.12
CA LEU A 182 2.40 6.47 9.30
C LEU A 182 1.48 6.19 10.49
N GLN A 183 0.43 6.97 10.68
CA GLN A 183 -0.56 6.73 11.72
C GLN A 183 -1.31 5.40 11.50
N GLN A 184 -1.68 5.08 10.25
CA GLN A 184 -2.32 3.78 9.94
C GLN A 184 -1.35 2.62 10.17
N ILE A 185 -0.09 2.78 9.79
CA ILE A 185 0.95 1.77 10.03
C ILE A 185 1.08 1.48 11.53
N LEU A 186 1.16 2.52 12.37
CA LEU A 186 1.25 2.34 13.83
C LEU A 186 0.00 1.67 14.42
N ARG A 187 -1.18 1.91 13.85
CA ARG A 187 -2.45 1.30 14.27
C ARG A 187 -2.60 -0.16 13.82
N SER A 188 -1.93 -0.54 12.73
CA SER A 188 -2.06 -1.89 12.15
C SER A 188 -1.51 -3.00 13.05
N GLY A 189 -0.53 -2.70 13.91
CA GLY A 189 0.13 -3.70 14.76
C GLY A 189 1.01 -4.69 14.00
N LEU A 190 1.26 -4.48 12.70
CA LEU A 190 2.06 -5.37 11.84
C LEU A 190 3.57 -5.09 11.90
N CYS A 191 4.01 -4.08 12.65
CA CYS A 191 5.41 -3.73 12.80
C CYS A 191 5.93 -4.13 14.19
N HIS A 192 7.15 -4.66 14.23
CA HIS A 192 7.81 -5.17 15.43
C HIS A 192 8.83 -4.16 16.00
N GLU A 193 8.97 -4.16 17.32
CA GLU A 193 9.88 -3.25 18.06
C GLU A 193 11.35 -3.40 17.67
N GLU A 194 11.78 -4.62 17.32
CA GLU A 194 13.18 -4.91 16.98
C GLU A 194 13.58 -4.43 15.57
N ARG A 195 12.63 -3.94 14.77
CA ARG A 195 12.82 -3.65 13.35
C ARG A 195 12.30 -2.27 12.95
N ALA A 196 11.15 -2.18 12.29
CA ALA A 196 10.69 -0.94 11.66
C ALA A 196 10.00 0.01 12.65
N LEU A 197 9.39 -0.52 13.72
CA LEU A 197 8.50 0.25 14.60
C LEU A 197 9.17 1.48 15.24
N PRO A 198 10.42 1.45 15.73
CA PRO A 198 11.10 2.63 16.26
C PRO A 198 11.26 3.74 15.21
N SER A 199 11.61 3.37 13.98
CA SER A 199 11.78 4.30 12.86
C SER A 199 10.45 4.93 12.45
N VAL A 200 9.38 4.13 12.37
CA VAL A 200 8.02 4.61 12.07
C VAL A 200 7.54 5.59 13.14
N ARG A 201 7.70 5.27 14.43
CA ARG A 201 7.34 6.19 15.53
C ARG A 201 8.11 7.50 15.45
N LYS A 202 9.42 7.43 15.19
CA LYS A 202 10.26 8.62 15.05
C LYS A 202 9.80 9.50 13.89
N ALA A 203 9.52 8.90 12.73
CA ALA A 203 9.01 9.61 11.56
C ALA A 203 7.64 10.26 11.84
N TYR A 204 6.74 9.51 12.49
CA TYR A 204 5.41 10.00 12.88
C TYR A 204 5.48 11.21 13.80
N HIS A 205 6.25 11.12 14.90
CA HIS A 205 6.38 12.24 15.84
C HIS A 205 7.05 13.47 15.22
N ALA A 206 8.01 13.26 14.33
CA ALA A 206 8.67 14.36 13.64
C ALA A 206 7.73 15.07 12.65
N LEU A 207 6.86 14.34 11.95
CA LEU A 207 5.83 14.95 11.08
C LEU A 207 4.70 15.60 11.87
N LEU A 208 4.27 15.00 12.98
CA LEU A 208 3.20 15.54 13.83
C LEU A 208 3.52 16.93 14.38
N GLY A 209 4.82 17.25 14.57
CA GLY A 209 5.26 18.59 14.97
C GLY A 209 5.18 19.64 13.86
N VAL A 210 4.81 19.27 12.64
CA VAL A 210 4.92 20.11 11.43
C VAL A 210 3.61 20.18 10.63
N THR A 211 2.78 19.15 10.67
CA THR A 211 1.49 19.07 9.97
C THR A 211 0.45 18.40 10.85
N THR A 212 -0.83 18.62 10.54
CA THR A 212 -1.95 18.07 11.29
C THR A 212 -2.41 16.73 10.71
N PRO A 213 -2.85 15.77 11.55
CA PRO A 213 -3.34 14.50 11.07
C PRO A 213 -4.75 14.66 10.50
N THR A 214 -4.87 14.66 9.17
CA THR A 214 -6.16 14.64 8.47
C THR A 214 -6.42 13.25 7.87
N PRO A 215 -7.65 12.72 8.00
CA PRO A 215 -7.98 11.42 7.43
C PRO A 215 -8.02 11.52 5.89
N LEU A 216 -7.06 10.88 5.24
CA LEU A 216 -6.93 10.85 3.78
C LEU A 216 -7.07 9.42 3.25
N SER A 217 -7.62 9.30 2.04
CA SER A 217 -7.74 8.01 1.35
C SER A 217 -6.50 7.73 0.51
N ALA A 218 -6.16 6.46 0.28
CA ALA A 218 -5.13 6.06 -0.68
C ALA A 218 -5.42 6.55 -2.11
N GLN A 219 -6.68 6.90 -2.42
CA GLN A 219 -7.04 7.54 -3.68
C GLN A 219 -6.37 8.92 -3.85
N ALA A 220 -6.03 9.61 -2.76
CA ALA A 220 -5.32 10.89 -2.80
C ALA A 220 -3.88 10.77 -3.33
N CYS A 221 -3.29 9.57 -3.31
CA CYS A 221 -2.00 9.28 -3.96
C CYS A 221 -2.12 9.16 -5.48
N ARG A 222 -3.32 8.86 -6.02
CA ARG A 222 -3.49 8.57 -7.45
C ARG A 222 -3.51 9.86 -8.28
N ASN A 223 -2.81 9.85 -9.42
CA ASN A 223 -2.77 10.95 -10.38
C ASN A 223 -2.34 12.30 -9.78
N ARG A 224 -1.48 12.29 -8.75
CA ARG A 224 -0.92 13.53 -8.21
C ARG A 224 0.00 14.19 -9.24
N LEU A 225 -0.10 15.51 -9.32
CA LEU A 225 0.79 16.32 -10.14
C LEU A 225 1.91 16.87 -9.26
N TYR A 226 3.13 16.48 -9.56
CA TYR A 226 4.31 17.02 -8.92
C TYR A 226 4.88 18.17 -9.75
N ASN A 227 5.29 19.22 -9.05
CA ASN A 227 6.02 20.35 -9.58
C ASN A 227 7.50 20.27 -9.16
N ARG A 228 8.33 21.18 -9.67
CA ARG A 228 9.77 21.21 -9.38
C ARG A 228 10.10 21.31 -7.87
N LEU A 229 9.19 21.81 -7.04
CA LEU A 229 9.40 22.03 -5.61
C LEU A 229 8.99 20.82 -4.75
N ASN A 230 8.15 19.92 -5.27
CA ASN A 230 7.69 18.72 -4.57
C ASN A 230 7.94 17.40 -5.34
N GLN A 231 8.74 17.42 -6.42
CA GLN A 231 9.07 16.22 -7.19
C GLN A 231 9.64 15.08 -6.32
N ASP A 232 10.42 15.42 -5.30
CA ASP A 232 10.98 14.44 -4.35
C ASP A 232 9.92 13.69 -3.51
N TYR A 233 8.64 14.10 -3.57
CA TYR A 233 7.53 13.43 -2.87
C TYR A 233 6.90 12.29 -3.68
N GLU A 234 7.13 12.23 -4.99
CA GLU A 234 6.65 11.13 -5.83
C GLU A 234 7.01 9.74 -5.24
N PRO A 235 8.29 9.44 -4.91
CA PRO A 235 8.66 8.16 -4.30
C PRO A 235 8.17 7.97 -2.85
N LEU A 236 7.61 9.01 -2.21
CA LEU A 236 7.00 8.94 -0.88
C LEU A 236 5.49 8.64 -0.93
N HIS A 237 4.86 8.91 -2.07
CA HIS A 237 3.42 8.74 -2.28
C HIS A 237 3.08 7.55 -3.20
N ALA A 238 4.10 6.95 -3.83
CA ALA A 238 4.00 5.79 -4.72
C ALA A 238 3.56 4.49 -4.02
#